data_AF-A0A1X7GLM5-F1
#
_entry.id   AF-A0A1X7GLM5-F1
#
_cell.length_a   1.000
_cell.length_b   1.000
_cell.length_c   1.000
_cell.angle_alpha   90.00
_cell.angle_beta   90.00
_cell.angle_gamma   90.00
#
_symmetry.space_group_name_H-M   'P 1'
#
loop_
_entity.id
_entity.type
_entity.pdbx_description
1 polymer ?
#
loop_
_entity_poly.entity_id
_entity_poly.type
_entity_poly.pdbx_seq_one_letter_code
_entity_poly.pdbx_strand_id
1 'polypeptide(L)'
;MKRLPLLASLLLCTALPLHAHAGNCAEVSVDGYKAPDYGCLSQQMGNDTNAAKAAKKNREAQGIAVEKRQPNKVGLATPAATSVRMGNTFGTSVKPQRP
;
A
#
# COMPACT_ATOMS: atom_id res chain seq x y z
N MET A 1 17.00 48.43 -19.68
CA MET A 1 16.67 47.09 -20.22
C MET A 1 17.19 45.90 -19.40
N LYS A 2 17.82 46.09 -18.21
CA LYS A 2 18.37 44.99 -17.36
C LYS A 2 17.46 44.52 -16.21
N ARG A 3 16.25 45.09 -16.03
CA ARG A 3 15.33 44.73 -14.93
C ARG A 3 14.51 43.46 -15.21
N LEU A 4 14.26 43.14 -16.48
CA LEU A 4 13.55 41.93 -16.89
C LEU A 4 14.26 40.61 -16.51
N PRO A 5 15.58 40.44 -16.77
CA PRO A 5 16.26 39.19 -16.40
C PRO A 5 16.40 39.00 -14.89
N LEU A 6 16.46 40.11 -14.14
CA LEU A 6 16.60 40.09 -12.69
C LEU A 6 15.28 39.65 -12.01
N LEU A 7 14.14 40.11 -12.52
CA LEU A 7 12.82 39.65 -12.09
C LEU A 7 12.59 38.18 -12.45
N ALA A 8 13.01 37.74 -13.65
CA ALA A 8 12.92 36.34 -14.05
C ALA A 8 13.77 35.42 -13.16
N SER A 9 14.98 35.84 -12.78
CA SER A 9 15.85 35.10 -11.87
C SER A 9 15.27 34.99 -10.46
N LEU A 10 14.65 36.06 -9.94
CA LEU A 10 14.01 36.04 -8.63
C LEU A 10 12.82 35.07 -8.60
N LEU A 11 11.99 35.10 -9.65
CA LEU A 11 10.83 34.21 -9.79
C LEU A 11 11.24 32.73 -9.90
N LEU A 12 12.33 32.45 -10.62
CA LEU A 12 12.86 31.09 -10.77
C LEU A 12 13.40 30.55 -9.43
N CYS A 13 14.13 31.36 -8.66
CA CYS A 13 14.64 30.98 -7.34
C CYS A 13 13.54 30.70 -6.32
N THR A 14 12.38 31.36 -6.41
CA THR A 14 11.24 31.10 -5.51
C THR A 14 10.40 29.89 -5.90
N ALA A 15 10.42 29.46 -7.17
CA ALA A 15 9.60 28.35 -7.67
C ALA A 15 10.28 26.97 -7.56
N LEU A 16 11.62 26.93 -7.56
CA LEU A 16 12.43 25.71 -7.41
C LEU A 16 12.15 24.88 -6.15
N PRO A 17 12.01 25.44 -4.93
CA PRO A 17 11.78 24.64 -3.73
C PRO A 17 10.40 23.97 -3.70
N LEU A 18 9.44 24.45 -4.51
CA LEU A 18 8.10 23.85 -4.60
C LEU A 18 8.08 22.58 -5.45
N HIS A 19 9.05 22.41 -6.36
CA HIS A 19 9.15 21.25 -7.26
C HIS A 19 10.07 20.13 -6.73
N ALA A 20 10.79 20.36 -5.63
CA ALA A 20 11.73 19.38 -5.08
C ALA A 20 11.07 18.20 -4.33
N HIS A 21 9.74 18.15 -4.25
CA HIS A 21 9.02 17.17 -3.43
C HIS A 21 8.44 15.97 -4.21
N ALA A 22 8.89 15.76 -5.45
CA ALA A 22 8.40 14.66 -6.28
C ALA A 22 9.54 13.76 -6.74
N GLY A 23 9.77 12.66 -6.02
CA GLY A 23 10.31 11.43 -6.62
C GLY A 23 11.55 10.81 -5.99
N ASN A 24 12.31 11.54 -5.16
CA ASN A 24 13.63 11.08 -4.74
C ASN A 24 13.68 10.96 -3.21
N CYS A 25 13.22 9.84 -2.64
CA CYS A 25 13.44 9.57 -1.22
C CYS A 25 14.94 9.38 -0.98
N ALA A 26 15.56 10.32 -0.26
CA ALA A 26 16.98 10.24 0.06
C ALA A 26 17.21 9.15 1.11
N GLU A 27 18.20 8.29 0.86
CA GLU A 27 18.67 7.29 1.82
C GLU A 27 20.10 7.68 2.23
N VAL A 28 20.34 7.84 3.53
CA VAL A 28 21.67 8.15 4.05
C VAL A 28 22.22 6.91 4.75
N SER A 29 23.49 6.60 4.50
CA SER A 29 24.19 5.53 5.20
C SER A 29 25.26 6.14 6.11
N VAL A 30 25.23 5.80 7.40
CA VAL A 30 26.29 6.14 8.36
C VAL A 30 26.81 4.83 8.96
N ASP A 31 28.12 4.62 8.90
CA ASP A 31 28.78 3.42 9.46
C ASP A 31 28.17 2.08 9.02
N GLY A 32 27.72 1.98 7.77
CA GLY A 32 27.12 0.76 7.20
C GLY A 32 25.64 0.55 7.54
N TYR A 33 25.03 1.42 8.37
CA TYR A 33 23.60 1.41 8.64
C TYR A 33 22.87 2.39 7.74
N LYS A 34 21.86 1.89 7.03
CA LYS A 34 20.94 2.69 6.21
C LYS A 34 19.88 3.34 7.10
N ALA A 35 19.78 4.66 7.06
CA ALA A 35 18.68 5.41 7.63
C ALA A 35 17.74 5.87 6.49
N PRO A 36 16.65 5.13 6.22
CA PRO A 36 15.68 5.54 5.22
C PRO A 36 14.84 6.72 5.74
N ASP A 37 14.49 7.65 4.85
CA ASP A 37 13.54 8.71 5.17
C ASP A 37 12.11 8.14 5.26
N TYR A 38 11.66 7.86 6.49
CA TYR A 38 10.33 7.31 6.74
C TYR A 38 9.19 8.24 6.32
N GLY A 39 9.40 9.56 6.29
CA GLY A 39 8.41 10.53 5.85
C GLY A 39 8.10 10.38 4.36
N CYS A 40 9.13 10.38 3.53
CA CYS A 40 9.03 10.15 2.09
C CYS A 40 8.54 8.74 1.77
N LEU A 41 9.00 7.71 2.49
CA LEU A 41 8.50 6.35 2.31
C LEU A 41 7.01 6.24 2.64
N SER A 42 6.56 6.87 3.73
CA SER A 42 5.14 6.93 4.09
C SER A 42 4.31 7.69 3.06
N GLN A 43 4.83 8.79 2.53
CA GLN A 43 4.22 9.56 1.45
C GLN A 43 4.10 8.73 0.16
N GLN A 44 5.12 7.93 -0.17
CA GLN A 44 5.14 7.05 -1.35
C GLN A 44 4.17 5.88 -1.19
N MET A 45 4.12 5.26 0.00
CA MET A 45 3.13 4.22 0.32
C MET A 45 1.71 4.79 0.39
N GLY A 46 1.56 6.06 0.77
CA GLY A 46 0.30 6.79 0.84
C GLY A 46 -0.17 7.38 -0.50
N ASN A 47 0.69 7.51 -1.51
CA ASN A 47 0.36 8.18 -2.77
C ASN A 47 -0.51 7.30 -3.70
N ASP A 48 -1.80 7.30 -3.40
CA ASP A 48 -2.99 7.58 -4.21
C ASP A 48 -3.15 7.15 -5.68
N THR A 49 -2.13 6.70 -6.41
CA THR A 49 -2.33 6.26 -7.82
C THR A 49 -3.42 5.19 -7.95
N ASN A 50 -3.62 4.40 -6.89
CA ASN A 50 -4.70 3.42 -6.79
C ASN A 50 -5.64 3.64 -5.61
N ALA A 51 -5.44 4.62 -4.72
CA ALA A 51 -6.27 4.74 -3.52
C ALA A 51 -7.70 5.17 -3.86
N ALA A 52 -7.89 6.10 -4.80
CA ALA A 52 -9.23 6.47 -5.26
C ALA A 52 -9.96 5.28 -5.91
N LYS A 53 -9.23 4.46 -6.68
CA LYS A 53 -9.73 3.22 -7.29
C LYS A 53 -10.07 2.16 -6.24
N ALA A 54 -9.22 2.02 -5.22
CA ALA A 54 -9.44 1.12 -4.09
C ALA A 54 -10.63 1.56 -3.24
N ALA A 55 -10.76 2.86 -2.95
CA ALA A 55 -11.89 3.43 -2.23
C ALA A 55 -13.21 3.22 -2.99
N LYS A 56 -13.22 3.40 -4.31
CA LYS A 56 -14.38 3.10 -5.17
C LYS A 56 -14.76 1.61 -5.09
N LYS A 57 -13.80 0.70 -5.26
CA LYS A 57 -14.04 -0.74 -5.16
C LYS A 57 -14.51 -1.18 -3.77
N ASN A 58 -13.97 -0.58 -2.71
CA ASN A 58 -14.39 -0.86 -1.34
C ASN A 58 -15.84 -0.42 -1.11
N ARG A 59 -16.23 0.75 -1.63
CA ARG A 59 -17.61 1.24 -1.55
C ARG A 59 -18.59 0.35 -2.33
N GLU A 60 -18.20 -0.11 -3.51
CA GLU A 60 -18.97 -1.10 -4.29
C GLU A 60 -19.14 -2.42 -3.53
N ALA A 61 -18.09 -2.91 -2.87
CA ALA A 61 -18.12 -4.14 -2.10
C ALA A 61 -19.01 -4.05 -0.84
N GLN A 62 -19.19 -2.85 -0.27
CA GLN A 62 -20.07 -2.63 0.89
C GLN A 62 -21.56 -2.76 0.54
N GLY A 63 -21.95 -2.50 -0.71
CA GLY A 63 -23.33 -2.63 -1.18
C GLY A 63 -23.79 -4.07 -1.42
N ILE A 64 -22.87 -5.03 -1.39
CA ILE A 64 -23.20 -6.46 -1.55
C ILE A 64 -23.89 -6.94 -0.28
N ALA A 65 -25.08 -7.52 -0.42
CA ALA A 65 -25.82 -8.11 0.69
C ALA A 65 -25.02 -9.27 1.32
N VAL A 66 -25.10 -9.43 2.64
CA VAL A 66 -24.18 -10.26 3.45
C VAL A 66 -24.16 -11.72 2.97
N GLU A 67 -25.30 -12.25 2.59
CA GLU A 67 -25.48 -13.61 2.08
C GLU A 67 -24.77 -13.87 0.74
N LYS A 68 -24.47 -12.81 -0.02
CA LYS A 68 -23.73 -12.88 -1.30
C LYS A 68 -22.25 -12.55 -1.14
N ARG A 69 -21.79 -12.17 0.06
CA ARG A 69 -20.39 -11.86 0.31
C ARG A 69 -19.57 -13.14 0.39
N GLN A 70 -18.34 -13.09 -0.12
CA GLN A 70 -17.41 -14.19 0.03
C GLN A 70 -17.08 -14.44 1.52
N PRO A 71 -16.88 -15.70 1.96
CA PRO A 71 -16.65 -16.03 3.37
C PRO A 71 -15.49 -15.27 4.02
N ASN A 72 -14.40 -15.04 3.27
CA ASN A 72 -13.24 -14.25 3.72
C ASN A 72 -13.55 -12.78 4.03
N LYS A 73 -14.64 -12.22 3.49
CA LYS A 73 -15.05 -10.82 3.70
C LYS A 73 -15.97 -10.63 4.90
N VAL A 74 -16.47 -11.72 5.48
CA VAL A 74 -17.39 -11.73 6.62
C VAL A 74 -16.83 -12.48 7.83
N GLY A 75 -15.55 -12.84 7.81
CA GLY A 75 -14.88 -13.54 8.92
C GLY A 75 -15.25 -15.01 9.05
N LEU A 76 -15.86 -15.60 8.01
CA LEU A 76 -16.20 -17.02 7.99
C LEU A 76 -15.01 -17.87 7.51
N ALA A 77 -15.01 -19.15 7.89
CA ALA A 77 -13.98 -20.10 7.49
C ALA A 77 -13.90 -20.21 5.96
N THR A 78 -12.68 -20.28 5.44
CA THR A 78 -12.42 -20.48 4.01
C THR A 78 -11.73 -21.81 3.77
N PRO A 79 -11.92 -22.46 2.61
CA PRO A 79 -11.19 -23.67 2.26
C PRO A 79 -9.66 -23.50 2.36
N ALA A 80 -9.14 -22.31 2.02
CA ALA A 80 -7.72 -21.99 2.16
C ALA A 80 -7.27 -21.89 3.62
N ALA A 81 -8.07 -21.29 4.51
CA ALA A 81 -7.76 -21.26 5.93
C ALA A 81 -7.80 -22.67 6.54
N THR A 82 -8.75 -23.50 6.11
CA THR A 82 -8.85 -24.89 6.53
C THR A 82 -7.69 -25.72 6.00
N SER A 83 -7.25 -25.53 4.75
CA SER A 83 -6.10 -26.24 4.19
C SER A 83 -4.79 -25.87 4.88
N VAL A 84 -4.61 -24.61 5.29
CA VAL A 84 -3.44 -24.21 6.10
C VAL A 84 -3.44 -24.90 7.47
N ARG A 85 -4.61 -24.99 8.14
CA ARG A 85 -4.71 -25.65 9.45
C ARG A 85 -4.54 -27.17 9.38
N MET A 86 -5.10 -27.79 8.35
CA MET A 86 -5.09 -29.24 8.17
C MET A 86 -3.82 -29.73 7.47
N GLY A 87 -3.10 -28.83 6.77
CA GLY A 87 -1.94 -29.18 5.96
C GLY A 87 -2.25 -30.32 4.99
N ASN A 88 -1.34 -31.30 4.92
CA ASN A 88 -1.49 -32.49 4.09
C ASN A 88 -2.65 -33.40 4.52
N THR A 89 -3.24 -33.17 5.69
CA THR A 89 -4.42 -33.90 6.17
C THR A 89 -5.72 -33.30 5.62
N PHE A 90 -5.67 -32.19 4.86
CA PHE A 90 -6.86 -31.60 4.27
C PHE A 90 -7.49 -32.55 3.25
N GLY A 91 -8.72 -32.99 3.53
CA GLY A 91 -9.45 -33.94 2.67
C GLY A 91 -9.07 -35.41 2.86
N THR A 92 -8.11 -35.74 3.75
CA THR A 92 -7.85 -37.12 4.15
C THR A 92 -8.53 -37.38 5.50
N SER A 93 -9.61 -38.17 5.47
CA SER A 93 -10.34 -38.58 6.67
C SER A 93 -9.40 -39.35 7.60
N VAL A 94 -9.40 -39.02 8.90
CA VAL A 94 -8.70 -39.78 9.94
C VAL A 94 -8.97 -41.27 9.75
N LYS A 95 -7.92 -42.09 9.56
CA LYS A 95 -8.12 -43.53 9.58
C LYS A 95 -8.76 -43.87 10.92
N PRO A 96 -9.92 -44.56 10.95
CA PRO A 96 -10.50 -44.98 12.22
C PRO A 96 -9.46 -45.84 12.94
N GLN A 97 -9.05 -45.40 14.14
CA GLN A 97 -8.30 -46.23 15.07
C GLN A 97 -9.18 -47.44 15.35
N ARG A 98 -8.72 -48.62 14.91
CA ARG A 98 -9.43 -49.87 15.18
C ARG A 98 -9.36 -50.12 16.69
N PRO A 99 -10.48 -50.43 17.37
CA PRO A 99 -10.45 -50.80 18.79
C PRO A 99 -9.53 -51.98 19.06
#